data_AF-A0AAF0RK95-F1
#
_entry.id   AF-A0AAF0RK95-F1
#
_cell.length_a   1.000
_cell.length_b   1.000
_cell.length_c   1.000
_cell.angle_alpha   90.00
_cell.angle_beta   90.00
_cell.angle_gamma   90.00
#
_symmetry.space_group_name_H-M   'P 1'
#
loop_
_entity.id
_entity.type
_entity.pdbx_description
1 polymer ?
#
loop_
_entity_poly.entity_id
_entity_poly.type
_entity_poly.pdbx_seq_one_letter_code
_entity_poly.pdbx_strand_id
1 'polypeptide(L)'
;MTDDMPPYLARMVRRADADEAEAAERFRAAHAAQASSTAGEDAFLRSSLLLLTLAKGREEYAKNAPEPMRTNLLREVETLRQAAQVFAGDGRGAEAAVPSWLWPEFERQAESLGLRLEFRD
;
A
#
# COMPACT_ATOMS: atom_id res chain seq x y z
N MET A 1 -39.30 22.67 -30.04
CA MET A 1 -39.87 23.52 -28.97
C MET A 1 -38.70 24.26 -28.36
N THR A 2 -38.41 25.48 -28.84
CA THR A 2 -37.51 26.39 -28.13
C THR A 2 -38.36 27.52 -27.56
N ASP A 3 -37.93 27.98 -26.39
CA ASP A 3 -38.31 29.23 -25.75
C ASP A 3 -39.67 29.26 -25.06
N ASP A 4 -39.69 28.79 -23.81
CA ASP A 4 -40.14 29.67 -22.73
C ASP A 4 -39.51 29.24 -21.40
N MET A 5 -38.18 29.12 -21.39
CA MET A 5 -37.46 29.06 -20.13
C MET A 5 -37.10 30.50 -19.75
N PRO A 6 -37.71 31.06 -18.69
CA PRO A 6 -37.40 32.39 -18.21
C PRO A 6 -35.88 32.63 -18.16
N PRO A 7 -35.39 33.82 -18.53
CA PRO A 7 -33.95 34.09 -18.68
C PRO A 7 -33.16 33.91 -17.36
N TYR A 8 -33.83 33.87 -16.22
CA TYR A 8 -33.22 33.49 -14.94
C TYR A 8 -33.02 31.98 -14.82
N LEU A 9 -33.98 31.15 -15.26
CA LEU A 9 -33.87 29.69 -15.29
C LEU A 9 -32.81 29.24 -16.31
N ALA A 10 -32.77 29.85 -17.50
CA ALA A 10 -31.72 29.56 -18.48
C ALA A 10 -30.32 29.99 -18.02
N ARG A 11 -30.21 30.95 -17.10
CA ARG A 11 -28.94 31.33 -16.45
C ARG A 11 -28.59 30.39 -15.30
N MET A 12 -29.58 29.90 -14.55
CA MET A 12 -29.38 28.91 -13.49
C MET A 12 -28.95 27.56 -14.05
N VAL A 13 -29.59 27.07 -15.11
CA VAL A 13 -29.22 25.79 -15.76
C VAL A 13 -27.79 25.86 -16.31
N ARG A 14 -27.44 26.92 -17.04
CA ARG A 14 -26.06 27.09 -17.54
C ARG A 14 -25.01 27.23 -16.43
N ARG A 15 -25.39 27.76 -15.26
CA ARG A 15 -24.51 27.77 -14.07
C ARG A 15 -24.40 26.38 -13.46
N ALA A 16 -25.50 25.65 -13.32
CA ALA A 16 -25.50 24.28 -12.83
C ALA A 16 -24.66 23.35 -13.73
N ASP A 17 -24.78 23.47 -15.05
CA ASP A 17 -23.97 22.71 -16.01
C ASP A 17 -22.47 23.06 -15.92
N ALA A 18 -22.15 24.34 -15.69
CA ALA A 18 -20.77 24.80 -15.51
C ALA A 18 -20.18 24.33 -14.17
N ASP A 19 -20.97 24.38 -13.10
CA ASP A 19 -20.59 23.90 -11.77
C ASP A 19 -20.42 22.37 -11.76
N GLU A 20 -21.24 21.63 -12.51
CA GLU A 20 -21.12 20.18 -12.69
C GLU A 20 -19.87 19.82 -13.50
N ALA A 21 -19.58 20.56 -14.58
CA ALA A 21 -18.36 20.36 -15.35
C ALA A 21 -17.10 20.65 -14.52
N GLU A 22 -17.12 21.72 -13.71
CA GLU A 22 -16.02 22.05 -12.81
C GLU A 22 -15.87 21.03 -11.67
N ALA A 23 -16.97 20.55 -11.10
CA ALA A 23 -16.94 19.50 -10.09
C ALA A 23 -16.44 18.18 -10.66
N ALA A 24 -16.83 17.82 -11.89
CA ALA A 24 -16.35 16.64 -12.59
C ALA A 24 -14.87 16.74 -12.96
N GLU A 25 -14.37 17.93 -13.34
CA GLU A 25 -12.96 18.18 -13.59
C GLU A 25 -12.14 18.11 -12.29
N ARG A 26 -12.62 18.72 -11.21
CA ARG A 26 -12.00 18.63 -9.88
C ARG A 26 -12.01 17.21 -9.34
N PHE A 27 -13.09 16.46 -9.57
CA PHE A 27 -13.17 15.05 -9.23
C PHE A 27 -12.18 14.23 -10.05
N ARG A 28 -12.11 14.42 -11.37
CA ARG A 28 -11.13 13.76 -12.25
C ARG A 28 -9.69 14.14 -11.88
N ALA A 29 -9.41 15.39 -11.54
CA ALA A 29 -8.09 15.84 -11.10
C ALA A 29 -7.73 15.29 -9.72
N ALA A 30 -8.67 15.24 -8.77
CA ALA A 30 -8.48 14.61 -7.46
C ALA A 30 -8.28 13.10 -7.58
N HIS A 31 -9.05 12.43 -8.44
CA HIS A 31 -8.89 11.01 -8.73
C HIS A 31 -7.60 10.72 -9.51
N ALA A 32 -7.17 11.59 -10.41
CA ALA A 32 -5.89 11.46 -11.11
C ALA A 32 -4.70 11.67 -10.17
N ALA A 33 -4.83 12.59 -9.20
CA ALA A 33 -3.85 12.79 -8.14
C ALA A 33 -3.79 11.60 -7.16
N GLN A 34 -4.91 10.91 -6.92
CA GLN A 34 -4.99 9.73 -6.05
C GLN A 34 -4.59 8.44 -6.79
N ALA A 35 -4.85 8.35 -8.09
CA ALA A 35 -4.50 7.19 -8.93
C ALA A 35 -2.98 6.99 -9.07
N SER A 36 -2.16 8.03 -8.84
CA SER A 36 -0.70 7.90 -8.83
C SER A 36 -0.10 7.34 -7.53
N SER A 37 -0.86 7.13 -6.45
CA SER A 37 -0.35 6.56 -5.18
C SER A 37 -0.82 5.13 -4.86
N THR A 38 -1.90 4.66 -5.48
CA THR A 38 -2.51 3.36 -5.12
C THR A 38 -1.64 2.12 -5.41
N ALA A 39 -0.86 2.10 -6.49
CA ALA A 39 -0.02 0.94 -6.81
C ALA A 39 1.16 0.76 -5.83
N GLY A 40 1.73 1.88 -5.35
CA GLY A 40 2.81 1.87 -4.37
C GLY A 40 2.32 1.51 -2.97
N GLU A 41 1.22 2.12 -2.53
CA GLU A 41 0.57 1.81 -1.25
C GLU A 41 0.14 0.32 -1.17
N ASP A 42 -0.37 -0.25 -2.27
CA ASP A 42 -0.73 -1.67 -2.34
C ASP A 42 0.51 -2.58 -2.32
N ALA A 43 1.61 -2.19 -2.96
CA ALA A 43 2.87 -2.94 -2.89
C ALA A 43 3.45 -2.96 -1.45
N PHE A 44 3.39 -1.84 -0.74
CA PHE A 44 3.83 -1.74 0.66
C PHE A 44 2.97 -2.59 1.60
N LEU A 45 1.64 -2.54 1.44
CA LEU A 45 0.71 -3.37 2.21
C LEU A 45 0.97 -4.86 1.96
N ARG A 46 1.12 -5.28 0.69
CA ARG A 46 1.41 -6.67 0.33
C ARG A 46 2.76 -7.15 0.86
N SER A 47 3.74 -6.26 0.93
CA SER A 47 5.06 -6.53 1.49
C SER A 47 5.04 -6.69 3.01
N SER A 48 4.28 -5.85 3.70
CA SER A 48 4.01 -6.00 5.14
C SER A 48 3.32 -7.32 5.44
N LEU A 49 2.31 -7.71 4.64
CA LEU A 49 1.62 -9.00 4.78
C LEU A 49 2.55 -10.20 4.53
N LEU A 50 3.50 -10.07 3.60
CA LEU A 50 4.49 -11.12 3.36
C LEU A 50 5.42 -11.31 4.56
N LEU A 51 5.93 -10.22 5.14
CA LEU A 51 6.77 -10.28 6.35
C LEU A 51 6.02 -10.92 7.53
N LEU A 52 4.74 -10.59 7.73
CA LEU A 52 3.90 -11.22 8.75
C LEU A 52 3.67 -12.71 8.47
N THR A 53 3.54 -13.11 7.20
CA THR A 53 3.41 -14.52 6.81
C THR A 53 4.67 -15.30 7.13
N LEU A 54 5.84 -14.75 6.83
CA LEU A 54 7.14 -15.33 7.18
C LEU A 54 7.33 -15.43 8.70
N ALA A 55 6.92 -14.41 9.45
CA ALA A 55 6.94 -14.40 10.91
C ALA A 55 6.07 -15.53 11.47
N LYS A 56 4.84 -15.69 10.96
CA LYS A 56 3.94 -16.76 11.39
C LYS A 56 4.52 -18.14 11.10
N GLY A 57 5.12 -18.36 9.93
CA GLY A 57 5.77 -19.63 9.59
C GLY A 57 6.89 -20.00 10.58
N ARG A 58 7.72 -19.03 10.95
CA ARG A 58 8.78 -19.20 11.95
C ARG A 58 8.24 -19.44 13.35
N GLU A 59 7.15 -18.75 13.73
CA GLU A 59 6.48 -18.94 15.02
C GLU A 59 5.89 -20.35 15.13
N GLU A 60 5.23 -20.86 14.08
CA GLU A 60 4.72 -22.24 14.06
C GLU A 60 5.86 -23.27 14.15
N TYR A 61 6.98 -23.02 13.47
CA TYR A 61 8.16 -23.88 13.58
C TYR A 61 8.79 -23.82 14.98
N ALA A 62 8.84 -22.65 15.60
CA ALA A 62 9.40 -22.44 16.94
C ALA A 62 8.66 -23.25 18.02
N LYS A 63 7.35 -23.48 17.87
CA LYS A 63 6.55 -24.28 18.82
C LYS A 63 7.11 -25.68 19.04
N ASN A 64 7.71 -26.28 18.00
CA ASN A 64 8.25 -27.64 18.04
C ASN A 64 9.78 -27.68 18.05
N ALA A 65 10.45 -26.53 17.97
CA ALA A 65 11.90 -26.44 17.93
C ALA A 65 12.53 -26.73 19.31
N PRO A 66 13.68 -27.43 19.37
CA PRO A 66 14.51 -27.51 20.57
C PRO A 66 15.20 -26.16 20.86
N GLU A 67 15.64 -25.97 22.10
CA GLU A 67 16.57 -24.89 22.43
C GLU A 67 17.99 -25.22 21.90
N PRO A 68 18.80 -24.22 21.48
CA PRO A 68 18.56 -22.77 21.47
C PRO A 68 17.84 -22.26 20.20
N MET A 69 17.46 -23.17 19.30
CA MET A 69 16.87 -22.82 18.00
C MET A 69 15.54 -22.08 18.17
N ARG A 70 14.72 -22.50 19.14
CA ARG A 70 13.47 -21.80 19.48
C ARG A 70 13.71 -20.34 19.84
N THR A 71 14.67 -20.06 20.72
CA THR A 71 15.02 -18.68 21.12
C THR A 71 15.42 -17.83 19.91
N ASN A 72 16.23 -18.39 19.00
CA ASN A 72 16.62 -17.70 17.77
C ASN A 72 15.40 -17.43 16.88
N LEU A 73 14.57 -18.43 16.62
CA LEU A 73 13.37 -18.29 15.78
C LEU A 73 12.41 -17.23 16.34
N LEU A 74 12.18 -17.19 17.65
CA LEU A 74 11.32 -16.17 18.27
C LEU A 74 11.88 -14.75 18.11
N ARG A 75 13.22 -14.60 18.14
CA ARG A 75 13.86 -13.32 17.84
C ARG A 75 13.64 -12.92 16.38
N GLU A 76 13.75 -13.87 15.44
CA GLU A 76 13.45 -13.60 14.02
C GLU A 76 11.99 -13.19 13.79
N VAL A 77 11.05 -13.85 14.47
CA VAL A 77 9.61 -13.51 14.43
C VAL A 77 9.39 -12.06 14.85
N GLU A 78 9.99 -11.64 15.96
CA GLU A 78 9.85 -10.26 16.46
C GLU A 78 10.43 -9.26 15.46
N THR A 79 11.61 -9.54 14.90
CA THR A 79 12.23 -8.67 13.89
C THR A 79 11.37 -8.54 12.63
N LEU A 80 10.78 -9.63 12.14
CA LEU A 80 9.89 -9.60 10.98
C LEU A 80 8.60 -8.80 11.24
N ARG A 81 8.03 -8.90 12.45
CA ARG A 81 6.84 -8.12 12.85
C ARG A 81 7.14 -6.63 12.93
N GLN A 82 8.29 -6.25 13.48
CA GLN A 82 8.74 -4.85 13.53
C GLN A 82 8.96 -4.31 12.12
N ALA A 83 9.62 -5.07 11.25
CA ALA A 83 9.80 -4.68 9.86
C ALA A 83 8.45 -4.49 9.14
N ALA A 84 7.49 -5.40 9.33
CA ALA A 84 6.16 -5.30 8.74
C ALA A 84 5.41 -4.00 9.16
N GLN A 85 5.58 -3.55 10.40
CA GLN A 85 4.99 -2.29 10.87
C GLN A 85 5.61 -1.07 10.20
N VAL A 86 6.92 -1.10 9.92
CA VAL A 86 7.61 0.00 9.23
C VAL A 86 7.26 0.07 7.75
N PHE A 87 7.08 -1.07 7.07
CA PHE A 87 6.65 -1.12 5.66
C PHE A 87 5.29 -0.47 5.41
N ALA A 88 4.43 -0.35 6.42
CA ALA A 88 3.08 0.19 6.25
C ALA A 88 3.01 1.71 6.01
N GLY A 89 4.14 2.42 5.84
CA GLY A 89 4.14 3.87 5.63
C GLY A 89 5.33 4.50 4.89
N ASP A 90 6.45 3.81 4.67
CA ASP A 90 7.64 4.38 4.02
C ASP A 90 8.54 3.29 3.37
N GLY A 91 8.86 3.46 2.08
CA GLY A 91 9.72 2.54 1.31
C GLY A 91 11.20 2.56 1.68
N ARG A 92 11.75 3.72 2.11
CA ARG A 92 13.14 3.79 2.58
C ARG A 92 13.28 3.26 4.01
N GLY A 93 12.30 3.57 4.86
CA GLY A 93 12.20 2.96 6.19
C GLY A 93 12.10 1.44 6.12
N ALA A 94 11.43 0.93 5.10
CA ALA A 94 11.29 -0.50 4.80
C ALA A 94 12.63 -1.21 4.54
N GLU A 95 13.47 -0.70 3.65
CA GLU A 95 14.80 -1.27 3.35
C GLU A 95 15.71 -1.27 4.60
N ALA A 96 15.61 -0.23 5.44
CA ALA A 96 16.35 -0.14 6.69
C ALA A 96 15.80 -1.06 7.80
N ALA A 97 14.52 -1.42 7.76
CA ALA A 97 13.86 -2.17 8.81
C ALA A 97 13.97 -3.70 8.66
N VAL A 98 14.15 -4.22 7.44
CA VAL A 98 14.47 -5.64 7.27
C VAL A 98 15.96 -5.84 7.46
N PRO A 99 16.38 -6.75 8.36
CA PRO A 99 17.78 -7.12 8.45
C PRO A 99 18.31 -7.66 7.12
N SER A 100 19.53 -7.26 6.76
CA SER A 100 20.19 -7.64 5.51
C SER A 100 20.26 -9.15 5.25
N TRP A 101 20.28 -9.97 6.30
CA TRP A 101 20.30 -11.43 6.19
C TRP A 101 18.92 -12.05 5.87
N LEU A 102 17.81 -11.34 6.12
CA LEU A 102 16.45 -11.75 5.75
C LEU A 102 16.05 -11.26 4.35
N TRP A 103 16.70 -10.20 3.87
CA TRP A 103 16.39 -9.56 2.60
C TRP A 103 16.33 -10.53 1.41
N PRO A 104 17.28 -11.47 1.22
CA PRO A 104 17.24 -12.37 0.07
C PRO A 104 16.04 -13.33 0.10
N GLU A 105 15.57 -13.72 1.28
CA GLU A 105 14.38 -14.57 1.40
C GLU A 105 13.10 -13.77 1.09
N PHE A 106 13.03 -12.56 1.62
CA PHE A 106 11.93 -11.65 1.37
C PHE A 106 11.82 -11.28 -0.13
N GLU A 107 12.92 -10.93 -0.79
CA GLU A 107 12.95 -10.63 -2.23
C GLU A 107 12.47 -11.82 -3.07
N ARG A 108 12.96 -13.03 -2.82
CA ARG A 108 12.52 -14.24 -3.54
C ARG A 108 11.02 -14.47 -3.40
N GLN A 109 10.48 -14.26 -2.20
CA GLN A 109 9.06 -14.45 -1.93
C GLN A 109 8.22 -13.33 -2.57
N ALA A 110 8.68 -12.09 -2.51
CA ALA A 110 8.05 -10.96 -3.17
C ALA A 110 7.99 -11.18 -4.69
N GLU A 111 9.09 -11.60 -5.30
CA GLU A 111 9.18 -11.91 -6.73
C GLU A 111 8.23 -13.06 -7.12
N SER A 112 8.14 -14.11 -6.31
CA SER A 112 7.21 -15.24 -6.56
C SER A 112 5.74 -14.83 -6.56
N LEU A 113 5.40 -13.74 -5.87
CA LEU A 113 4.06 -13.15 -5.81
C LEU A 113 3.87 -12.03 -6.85
N GLY A 114 4.84 -11.83 -7.74
CA GLY A 114 4.82 -10.77 -8.75
C GLY A 114 4.94 -9.36 -8.15
N LEU A 115 5.40 -9.22 -6.91
CA LEU A 115 5.63 -7.94 -6.27
C LEU A 115 6.97 -7.38 -6.73
N ARG A 116 6.93 -6.21 -7.37
CA ARG A 116 8.12 -5.40 -7.61
C ARG A 116 8.18 -4.30 -6.56
N LEU A 117 9.18 -4.40 -5.70
CA LEU A 117 9.48 -3.40 -4.71
C LEU A 117 10.25 -2.26 -5.39
N GLU A 118 9.53 -1.24 -5.85
CA GLU A 118 10.15 -0.01 -6.31
C GLU A 118 10.31 0.94 -5.12
N PHE A 119 11.49 0.90 -4.49
CA PHE A 119 11.88 1.89 -3.51
C PHE A 119 12.21 3.19 -4.27
N ARG A 120 11.23 4.10 -4.39
CA ARG A 120 11.51 5.46 -4.85
C ARG A 120 12.24 6.23 -3.75
N ASP A 121 13.22 7.02 -4.16
CA ASP A 121 13.98 7.96 -3.31
C ASP A 121 13.09 9.01 -2.61
#